data_AF-A0A9Q3JV91-F1
#
_entry.id   AF-A0A9Q3JV91-F1
#
_cell.length_a   1.000
_cell.length_b   1.000
_cell.length_c   1.000
_cell.angle_alpha   90.00
_cell.angle_beta   90.00
_cell.angle_gamma   90.00
#
_symmetry.space_group_name_H-M   'P 1'
#
loop_
_entity.id
_entity.type
_entity.pdbx_description
1 polymer ?
#
loop_
_entity_poly.entity_id
_entity_poly.type
_entity_poly.pdbx_seq_one_letter_code
_entity_poly.pdbx_strand_id
1 'polypeptide(L)' 'MDWVTALPPGGDRSYNACLVLVDRYSKTPIFLPCHEDDTAMDTAIVIWKKAIRHTGLFQKIISDRDPIFTSAL' A
#
# COMPACT_ATOMS: atom_id res chain seq x y z
N MET A 1 0.50 -6.27 -5.34
CA MET A 1 0.58 -4.99 -4.61
C MET A 1 1.36 -4.08 -5.50
N ASP A 2 0.87 -2.87 -5.71
CA ASP A 2 1.45 -1.94 -6.67
C ASP A 2 1.15 -0.50 -6.24
N TRP A 3 1.94 0.45 -6.73
CA TRP A 3 1.81 1.87 -6.43
C TRP A 3 1.34 2.65 -7.65
N VAL A 4 0.39 3.54 -7.41
CA VAL A 4 0.03 4.60 -8.36
C VAL A 4 0.64 5.89 -7.84
N THR A 5 1.69 6.32 -8.51
CA THR A 5 2.46 7.54 -8.19
C THR A 5 2.06 8.69 -9.13
N ALA A 6 2.70 9.83 -8.96
CA ALA A 6 2.53 11.08 -9.71
C ALA A 6 1.09 11.62 -9.68
N LEU A 7 0.35 11.36 -8.60
CA LEU A 7 -0.98 11.92 -8.42
C LEU A 7 -0.87 13.38 -7.93
N PRO A 8 -1.77 14.28 -8.39
CA PRO A 8 -1.82 15.61 -7.83
C PRO A 8 -2.13 15.53 -6.33
N PRO A 9 -1.46 16.35 -5.48
CA PRO A 9 -1.63 16.29 -4.03
C PRO A 9 -3.09 16.52 -3.65
N GLY A 10 -3.68 15.55 -2.95
CA GLY A 10 -5.10 15.52 -2.65
C GLY A 10 -5.44 15.42 -1.16
N GLY A 11 -6.51 16.11 -0.76
CA GLY A 11 -7.07 16.08 0.60
C GLY A 11 -6.23 16.85 1.63
N ASP A 12 -6.67 16.79 2.90
CA ASP A 12 -6.08 17.57 4.00
C ASP A 12 -4.62 17.24 4.32
N ARG A 13 -4.14 16.07 3.88
CA ARG A 13 -2.77 15.57 4.10
C ARG A 13 -1.92 15.57 2.83
N SER A 14 -2.44 16.11 1.73
CA SER A 14 -1.71 16.24 0.45
C SER A 14 -1.08 14.92 -0.01
N TYR A 15 -1.85 13.83 0.00
CA TYR A 15 -1.37 12.54 -0.51
C TYR A 15 -1.11 12.65 -2.02
N ASN A 16 0.06 12.20 -2.46
CA ASN A 16 0.51 12.23 -3.86
C ASN A 16 0.66 10.83 -4.47
N ALA A 17 0.43 9.77 -3.69
CA ALA A 17 0.45 8.39 -4.17
C ALA A 17 -0.71 7.56 -3.60
N CYS A 18 -0.96 6.43 -4.25
CA CYS A 18 -1.94 5.45 -3.79
C CYS A 18 -1.37 4.04 -3.90
N LEU A 19 -1.31 3.36 -2.76
CA LEU A 19 -0.98 1.96 -2.65
C LEU A 19 -2.22 1.12 -2.96
N VAL A 20 -2.11 0.26 -3.97
CA VAL A 20 -3.17 -0.64 -4.42
C VAL A 20 -2.89 -2.06 -3.95
N LEU A 21 -3.82 -2.57 -3.14
CA LEU A 21 -3.86 -3.97 -2.73
C LEU A 21 -5.05 -4.63 -3.40
N VAL A 22 -4.86 -5.85 -3.90
CA VAL A 22 -5.96 -6.63 -4.46
C VAL A 22 -5.99 -7.96 -3.75
N ASP A 23 -7.12 -8.26 -3.08
CA ASP A 23 -7.35 -9.61 -2.61
C ASP A 23 -7.55 -10.53 -3.82
N ARG A 24 -6.69 -11.54 -3.95
CA ARG A 24 -6.73 -12.44 -5.10
C ARG A 24 -7.97 -13.33 -5.12
N TYR A 25 -8.58 -13.59 -3.96
CA TYR A 25 -9.79 -14.41 -3.87
C TYR A 25 -11.02 -13.61 -4.28
N SER A 26 -11.34 -12.54 -3.54
CA SER A 26 -12.53 -11.73 -3.81
C SER A 26 -12.39 -10.80 -5.03
N LYS A 27 -11.17 -10.59 -5.54
CA LYS A 27 -10.83 -9.59 -6.56
C LYS A 27 -11.15 -8.15 -6.14
N THR A 28 -11.33 -7.92 -4.84
CA THR A 28 -11.64 -6.59 -4.31
C THR A 28 -10.36 -5.76 -4.22
N PRO A 29 -10.29 -4.60 -4.90
CA PRO A 29 -9.20 -3.66 -4.71
C PRO A 29 -9.40 -2.85 -3.44
N ILE A 30 -8.31 -2.61 -2.72
CA ILE A 30 -8.22 -1.75 -1.55
C ILE A 30 -7.21 -0.67 -1.89
N PHE A 31 -7.70 0.57 -1.88
CA PHE A 31 -6.92 1.76 -2.18
C PHE A 31 -6.50 2.42 -0.88
N LEU A 32 -5.18 2.56 -0.69
CA LEU A 32 -4.60 3.16 0.49
C LEU A 32 -3.86 4.43 0.08
N PRO A 33 -4.33 5.63 0.48
CA PRO A 33 -3.60 6.85 0.20
C PRO A 33 -2.28 6.85 0.99
N CYS A 34 -1.20 7.20 0.29
CA CYS A 34 0.16 7.23 0.80
C CYS A 34 0.93 8.39 0.14
N HIS A 35 2.18 8.56 0.57
CA HIS A 35 3.11 9.50 -0.04
C HIS A 35 4.15 8.74 -0.87
N GLU A 36 4.64 9.35 -1.95
CA GLU A 36 5.71 8.75 -2.78
C GLU A 36 7.00 8.53 -1.98
N ASP A 37 7.24 9.39 -0.99
CA ASP A 37 8.43 9.37 -0.13
C ASP A 37 8.22 8.50 1.12
N ASP A 38 7.12 7.75 1.23
CA ASP A 38 6.85 6.89 2.39
C ASP A 38 7.91 5.78 2.51
N THR A 39 8.41 5.57 3.73
CA THR A 39 9.38 4.49 3.97
C THR A 39 8.71 3.12 3.94
N ALA A 40 9.52 2.07 3.87
CA ALA A 40 9.05 0.68 3.99
C ALA A 40 8.25 0.45 5.29
N MET A 41 8.68 1.08 6.38
CA MET A 41 8.01 0.96 7.68
C MET A 41 6.66 1.70 7.69
N ASP A 42 6.61 2.90 7.13
CA ASP A 42 5.36 3.68 7.03
C ASP A 42 4.32 2.91 6.21
N THR A 43 4.76 2.37 5.07
CA THR A 43 3.94 1.53 4.19
C THR A 43 3.41 0.29 4.94
N ALA A 44 4.28 -0.41 5.67
CA ALA A 44 3.88 -1.57 6.46
C ALA A 44 2.85 -1.23 7.53
N ILE A 45 3.01 -0.09 8.23
CA ILE A 45 2.04 0.40 9.23
C ILE A 45 0.69 0.71 8.58
N VAL A 46 0.68 1.34 7.41
CA VAL A 46 -0.55 1.68 6.67
C VAL A 46 -1.29 0.40 6.25
N ILE A 47 -0.58 -0.59 5.71
CA ILE A 47 -1.15 -1.90 5.34
C ILE A 47 -1.72 -2.58 6.59
N TRP A 48 -0.96 -2.62 7.69
CA TRP A 48 -1.37 -3.28 8.92
C TRP A 48 -2.66 -2.67 9.49
N LYS A 49 -2.72 -1.34 9.57
CA LYS A 49 -3.88 -0.63 10.16
C LYS A 49 -5.12 -0.67 9.28
N LYS A 50 -4.95 -0.55 7.96
CA LYS A 50 -6.09 -0.37 7.04
C LYS A 50 -6.48 -1.66 6.33
N ALA A 51 -5.53 -2.42 5.80
CA ALA A 51 -5.84 -3.54 4.92
C ALA A 51 -6.29 -4.82 5.65
N ILE A 52 -5.68 -5.11 6.81
CA ILE A 52 -5.99 -6.31 7.62
C ILE A 52 -7.44 -6.28 8.13
N ARG A 53 -7.98 -5.10 8.41
CA ARG A 53 -9.38 -4.93 8.81
C ARG A 53 -10.36 -5.45 7.74
N HIS A 54 -10.00 -5.35 6.46
CA HIS A 54 -10.88 -5.72 5.34
C HIS A 54 -10.72 -7.18 4.91
N THR A 55 -9.51 -7.71 4.95
CA THR A 55 -9.17 -9.02 4.36
C THR A 55 -8.76 -10.08 5.38
N GLY A 56 -8.59 -9.69 6.64
CA GLY A 56 -7.93 -10.50 7.65
C GLY A 56 -6.41 -10.52 7.48
N LEU A 57 -5.75 -11.49 8.10
CA LEU A 57 -4.31 -11.63 8.02
C LEU A 57 -3.90 -12.21 6.66
N PHE A 58 -2.99 -11.52 5.96
CA PHE A 58 -2.44 -12.03 4.71
C PHE A 58 -1.57 -13.26 4.96
N GLN A 59 -1.84 -14.36 4.25
CA GLN A 59 -0.95 -15.53 4.26
C GLN A 59 0.21 -15.39 3.28
N LYS A 60 -0.01 -14.70 2.16
CA LYS A 60 0.98 -14.46 1.11
C LYS A 60 0.78 -13.08 0.52
N ILE A 61 1.86 -12.33 0.39
CA ILE A 61 1.89 -11.04 -0.28
C ILE A 61 2.66 -11.21 -1.58
N ILE A 62 2.10 -10.71 -2.68
CA ILE A 62 2.77 -10.66 -3.98
C ILE A 62 2.88 -9.19 -4.35
N SER A 63 4.10 -8.68 -4.31
CA SER A 63 4.50 -7.36 -4.81
C SER A 63 5.39 -7.53 -6.05
N ASP A 64 5.67 -6.43 -6.71
CA ASP A 64 6.79 -6.33 -7.63
C ASP A 64 8.13 -6.25 -6.85
N ARG A 65 9.21 -5.87 -7.54
CA ARG A 65 10.57 -5.82 -6.99
C ARG A 65 10.98 -4.43 -6.50
N ASP A 66 10.02 -3.62 -6.07
CA ASP A 66 10.33 -2.29 -5.57
C ASP A 66 11.26 -2.37 -4.33
N PRO A 67 12.26 -1.48 -4.19
CA PRO A 67 13.21 -1.50 -3.05
C PRO A 67 12.51 -1.44 -1.70
N ILE A 68 11.35 -0.80 -1.65
CA ILE A 68 10.56 -0.60 -0.45
C ILE A 68 9.97 -1.93 0.06
N PHE A 69 9.71 -2.89 -0.83
CA PHE A 69 9.28 -4.25 -0.46
C PHE A 69 10.43 -5.23 -0.23
N THR A 70 11.63 -4.91 -0.75
CA THR A 70 12.83 -5.75 -0.60
C THR A 70 13.81 -5.24 0.46
N SER A 71 13.48 -4.13 1.11
CA SER A 71 14.28 -3.56 2.19
C SER A 71 14.46 -4.56 3.34
N ALA A 72 15.71 -4.77 3.75
CA ALA A 72 16.10 -5.78 4.74
C ALA A 72 16.13 -5.25 6.20
N LEU A 73 15.66 -4.00 6.42
CA LEU A 73 16.00 -3.07 7.52
C LEU A 73 17.19 -2.17 7.16
#